data_AF-A0A1G6VQ73-F1
#
_entry.id   AF-A0A1G6VQ73-F1
#
_cell.length_a   1.000
_cell.length_b   1.000
_cell.length_c   1.000
_cell.angle_alpha   90.00
_cell.angle_beta   90.00
_cell.angle_gamma   90.00
#
_symmetry.space_group_name_H-M   'P 1'
#
loop_
_entity.id
_entity.type
_entity.pdbx_description
1 polymer ?
#
loop_
_entity_poly.entity_id
_entity_poly.type
_entity_poly.pdbx_seq_one_letter_code
_entity_poly.pdbx_strand_id
1 'polypeptide(L)'
;MLKLNLTSVSLTIVYGVLMFALSCTDHEVTSGNLPESKCKTVDGTDRMYPCEFSIEKITFLGAGGVPAGTVTGSEQVLSLPRSSAKGDTYTGNVAGQIGVATFGVKMTLKRIASPSFPVNEGYLIGLTHNTSGKRILHTSVGGGTYGERDQIGSPLALNMPIGESMDVDFEMVFPYQLTSTGSGVVPITVFSSTSFFVDNDVTTLQFPRTTVPYNYVGSVTEAFYEKLIITLKN
;
A
#
# COMPACT_ATOMS: atom_id res chain seq x y z
N MET A 1 48.08 -26.28 -64.34
CA MET A 1 46.98 -25.31 -64.20
C MET A 1 45.89 -25.93 -63.33
N LEU A 2 45.83 -25.54 -62.05
CA LEU A 2 44.83 -26.01 -61.10
C LEU A 2 43.63 -25.07 -61.17
N LYS A 3 42.45 -25.56 -61.61
CA LYS A 3 41.19 -24.82 -61.49
C LYS A 3 40.52 -25.24 -60.17
N LEU A 4 40.51 -24.34 -59.18
CA LEU A 4 39.62 -24.47 -58.02
C LEU A 4 38.22 -24.02 -58.43
N ASN A 5 37.26 -24.95 -58.38
CA ASN A 5 35.83 -24.66 -58.43
C ASN A 5 35.36 -24.30 -57.01
N LEU A 6 35.06 -23.03 -56.77
CA LEU A 6 34.35 -22.58 -55.58
C LEU A 6 32.85 -22.81 -55.81
N THR A 7 32.34 -23.95 -55.37
CA THR A 7 30.89 -24.20 -55.27
C THR A 7 30.34 -23.47 -54.04
N SER A 8 29.52 -22.46 -54.30
CA SER A 8 28.33 -22.05 -53.53
C SER A 8 28.17 -22.70 -52.14
N VAL A 9 28.76 -22.08 -51.13
CA VAL A 9 28.28 -22.22 -49.74
C VAL A 9 27.42 -20.99 -49.48
N SER A 10 26.20 -21.03 -50.02
CA SER A 10 25.23 -19.94 -49.95
C SER A 10 24.67 -19.80 -48.53
N LEU A 11 25.17 -18.79 -47.82
CA LEU A 11 24.40 -17.70 -47.21
C LEU A 11 23.27 -18.01 -46.20
N THR A 12 23.06 -19.25 -45.77
CA THR A 12 21.89 -19.60 -44.92
C THR A 12 22.25 -19.81 -43.44
N ILE A 13 23.53 -20.00 -43.13
CA ILE A 13 23.99 -20.26 -41.75
C ILE A 13 24.29 -18.95 -40.99
N VAL A 14 24.50 -17.83 -41.69
CA VAL A 14 24.85 -16.54 -41.07
C VAL A 14 23.64 -15.82 -40.46
N TYR A 15 22.42 -16.08 -40.96
CA TYR A 15 21.19 -15.45 -40.42
C TYR A 15 20.54 -16.21 -39.24
N GLY A 16 20.80 -17.52 -39.10
CA GLY A 16 20.21 -18.33 -38.02
C GLY A 16 20.81 -18.08 -36.64
N VAL A 17 22.07 -17.62 -36.57
CA VAL A 17 22.76 -17.35 -35.31
C VAL A 17 22.50 -15.92 -34.80
N LEU A 18 22.05 -15.01 -35.67
CA LEU A 18 21.80 -13.61 -35.29
C LEU A 18 20.41 -13.36 -34.66
N MET A 19 19.47 -14.29 -34.82
CA MET A 19 18.08 -14.12 -34.34
C MET A 19 17.80 -14.73 -32.95
N PHE A 20 18.76 -15.47 -32.38
CA PHE A 20 18.65 -16.02 -31.01
C PHE A 20 19.33 -15.16 -29.93
N ALA A 21 19.90 -14.01 -30.30
CA ALA A 21 20.60 -13.11 -29.38
C ALA A 21 19.79 -11.85 -28.97
N LEU A 22 18.51 -11.73 -29.35
CA LEU A 22 17.74 -10.49 -29.18
C LEU A 22 16.43 -10.61 -28.41
N SER A 23 16.25 -11.62 -27.55
CA SER A 23 15.08 -11.63 -26.64
C SER A 23 15.42 -11.77 -25.15
N CYS A 24 16.67 -11.57 -24.77
CA CYS A 24 16.96 -10.99 -23.46
C CYS A 24 17.15 -9.50 -23.71
N THR A 25 16.06 -8.73 -23.79
CA THR A 25 16.17 -7.34 -23.36
C THR A 25 16.44 -7.40 -21.86
N ASP A 26 17.73 -7.60 -21.54
CA ASP A 26 18.28 -7.21 -20.26
C ASP A 26 17.95 -5.73 -20.15
N HIS A 27 16.95 -5.42 -19.34
CA HIS A 27 16.68 -4.04 -19.00
C HIS A 27 17.93 -3.60 -18.22
N GLU A 28 18.89 -2.96 -18.91
CA GLU A 28 19.97 -2.25 -18.24
C GLU A 28 19.31 -1.26 -17.28
N VAL A 29 19.19 -1.67 -16.02
CA VAL A 29 18.90 -0.78 -14.91
C VAL A 29 20.08 0.16 -14.88
N THR A 30 19.90 1.34 -15.47
CA THR A 30 20.91 2.36 -15.56
C THR A 30 21.36 2.62 -14.13
N SER A 31 22.58 2.22 -13.80
CA SER A 31 23.15 2.16 -12.44
C SER A 31 23.50 3.56 -11.91
N GLY A 32 22.63 4.55 -12.14
CA GLY A 32 22.78 5.93 -11.77
C GLY A 32 21.59 6.37 -10.91
N ASN A 33 21.76 6.26 -9.59
CA ASN A 33 20.93 6.88 -8.56
C ASN A 33 19.46 6.43 -8.46
N LEU A 34 19.23 5.16 -8.18
CA LEU A 34 18.09 4.81 -7.33
C LEU A 34 18.64 4.62 -5.91
N PRO A 35 18.07 5.20 -4.85
CA PRO A 35 18.04 4.43 -3.63
C PRO A 35 17.20 3.20 -4.00
N GLU A 36 17.84 2.09 -4.40
CA GLU A 36 17.15 0.81 -4.49
C GLU A 36 16.65 0.54 -3.08
N SER A 37 15.42 0.96 -2.80
CA SER A 37 14.77 0.62 -1.56
C SER A 37 14.63 -0.90 -1.62
N LYS A 38 15.51 -1.60 -0.89
CA LYS A 38 15.42 -3.04 -0.72
C LYS A 38 14.22 -3.31 0.17
N CYS A 39 13.04 -3.17 -0.39
CA CYS A 39 11.85 -3.54 0.34
C CYS A 39 11.73 -5.05 0.36
N LYS A 40 11.41 -5.55 1.54
CA LYS A 40 11.34 -6.98 1.80
C LYS A 40 9.92 -7.45 1.60
N THR A 41 9.77 -8.68 1.13
CA THR A 41 8.52 -9.43 1.22
C THR A 41 8.16 -9.67 2.68
N VAL A 42 6.95 -10.16 2.97
CA VAL A 42 6.53 -10.35 4.37
C VAL A 42 7.32 -11.41 5.15
N ASP A 43 8.07 -12.27 4.46
CA ASP A 43 8.98 -13.26 5.05
C ASP A 43 10.43 -12.75 5.18
N GLY A 44 10.71 -11.50 4.79
CA GLY A 44 12.03 -10.88 4.91
C GLY A 44 12.96 -11.09 3.71
N THR A 45 12.54 -11.85 2.68
CA THR A 45 13.32 -11.96 1.44
C THR A 45 13.26 -10.66 0.64
N ASP A 46 14.24 -10.44 -0.23
CA ASP A 46 14.19 -9.27 -1.12
C ASP A 46 13.04 -9.40 -2.10
N ARG A 47 12.29 -8.33 -2.30
CA ARG A 47 11.32 -8.28 -3.40
C ARG A 47 12.05 -8.26 -4.73
N MET A 48 11.41 -8.86 -5.73
CA MET A 48 11.87 -8.81 -7.12
C MET A 48 11.92 -7.38 -7.68
N TYR A 49 11.03 -6.50 -7.20
CA TYR A 49 10.91 -5.10 -7.61
C TYR A 49 10.92 -4.18 -6.40
N PRO A 50 11.56 -2.99 -6.48
CA PRO A 50 11.59 -2.04 -5.39
C PRO A 50 10.20 -1.46 -5.11
N CYS A 51 9.98 -1.04 -3.87
CA CYS A 51 8.75 -0.36 -3.50
C CYS A 51 8.78 1.07 -4.02
N GLU A 52 7.67 1.51 -4.59
CA GLU A 52 7.61 2.83 -5.23
C GLU A 52 7.47 3.97 -4.20
N PHE A 53 6.86 3.70 -3.05
CA PHE A 53 6.57 4.72 -2.03
C PHE A 53 6.95 4.30 -0.62
N SER A 54 7.02 5.30 0.26
CA SER A 54 6.95 5.14 1.71
C SER A 54 5.82 5.99 2.28
N ILE A 55 5.03 5.45 3.20
CA ILE A 55 4.10 6.25 4.02
C ILE A 55 4.92 6.89 5.15
N GLU A 56 5.20 8.19 5.04
CA GLU A 56 6.03 8.90 6.01
C GLU A 56 5.25 9.24 7.29
N LYS A 57 3.99 9.63 7.13
CA LYS A 57 3.18 10.18 8.21
C LYS A 57 1.69 10.02 7.92
N ILE A 58 0.91 9.77 8.96
CA ILE A 58 -0.55 9.81 8.92
C ILE A 58 -1.03 10.79 9.99
N THR A 59 -1.75 11.83 9.58
CA THR A 59 -2.33 12.84 10.45
C THR A 59 -3.86 12.73 10.43
N PHE A 60 -4.46 12.56 11.60
CA PHE A 60 -5.91 12.60 11.76
C PHE A 60 -6.35 14.03 12.00
N LEU A 61 -7.35 14.47 11.25
CA LEU A 61 -7.89 15.82 11.24
C LEU A 61 -9.31 15.80 11.81
N GLY A 62 -9.51 16.57 12.86
CA GLY A 62 -10.79 16.79 13.51
C GLY A 62 -11.65 17.84 12.81
N ALA A 63 -12.65 18.36 13.53
CA ALA A 63 -13.50 19.45 13.08
C ALA A 63 -12.66 20.67 12.66
N GLY A 64 -13.06 21.31 11.54
CA GLY A 64 -12.34 22.46 10.98
C GLY A 64 -10.95 22.15 10.40
N GLY A 65 -10.58 20.87 10.25
CA GLY A 65 -9.27 20.47 9.71
C GLY A 65 -8.13 20.56 10.72
N VAL A 66 -8.42 20.69 12.01
CA VAL A 66 -7.41 20.78 13.07
C VAL A 66 -6.80 19.39 13.33
N PRO A 67 -5.46 19.24 13.43
CA PRO A 67 -4.84 17.96 13.78
C PRO A 67 -5.31 17.43 15.14
N ALA A 68 -5.94 16.26 15.15
CA ALA A 68 -6.35 15.51 16.34
C ALA A 68 -5.29 14.50 16.80
N GLY A 69 -4.41 14.09 15.89
CA GLY A 69 -3.35 13.12 16.16
C GLY A 69 -2.45 12.93 14.95
N THR A 70 -1.21 12.49 15.16
CA THR A 70 -0.26 12.22 14.08
C THR A 70 0.63 11.07 14.47
N VAL A 71 0.89 10.18 13.51
CA VAL A 71 1.78 9.04 13.67
C VAL A 71 2.81 9.02 12.54
N THR A 72 4.00 8.54 12.88
CA THR A 72 5.14 8.33 11.97
C THR A 72 5.70 6.93 12.21
N GLY A 73 6.28 6.28 11.20
CA GLY A 73 6.79 4.90 11.36
C GLY A 73 5.70 3.83 11.34
N SER A 74 5.80 2.76 12.13
CA SER A 74 4.82 1.65 12.17
C SER A 74 4.50 1.26 13.62
N GLU A 75 3.44 0.45 13.82
CA GLU A 75 3.07 -0.13 15.13
C GLU A 75 2.77 0.91 16.22
N GLN A 76 2.24 2.06 15.84
CA GLN A 76 1.94 3.13 16.79
C GLN A 76 0.56 2.95 17.43
N VAL A 77 0.40 3.52 18.63
CA VAL A 77 -0.90 3.66 19.31
C VAL A 77 -1.28 5.13 19.30
N LEU A 78 -2.50 5.43 18.82
CA LEU A 78 -3.05 6.76 18.78
C LEU A 78 -4.39 6.79 19.52
N SER A 79 -4.56 7.75 20.42
CA SER A 79 -5.82 7.98 21.13
C SER A 79 -6.46 9.29 20.69
N LEU A 80 -7.54 9.20 19.92
CA LEU A 80 -8.24 10.33 19.33
C LEU A 80 -9.42 10.76 20.24
N PRO A 81 -9.54 12.04 20.59
CA PRO A 81 -10.68 12.53 21.34
C PRO A 81 -11.94 12.60 20.46
N ARG A 82 -13.02 11.94 20.87
CA ARG A 82 -14.32 11.99 20.18
C ARG A 82 -14.82 13.41 20.00
N SER A 83 -14.60 14.24 21.02
CA SER A 83 -14.96 15.65 21.03
C SER A 83 -14.28 16.48 19.94
N SER A 84 -13.17 16.02 19.34
CA SER A 84 -12.54 16.69 18.21
C SER A 84 -12.94 16.13 16.85
N ALA A 85 -13.74 15.06 16.79
CA ALA A 85 -14.16 14.46 15.52
C ALA A 85 -14.90 15.48 14.63
N LYS A 86 -14.79 15.31 13.30
CA LYS A 86 -15.59 16.08 12.34
C LYS A 86 -17.08 15.84 12.52
N GLY A 87 -17.45 14.63 12.93
CA GLY A 87 -18.80 14.27 13.33
C GLY A 87 -18.77 13.13 14.34
N ASP A 88 -19.67 13.19 15.32
CA ASP A 88 -19.94 12.10 16.26
C ASP A 88 -21.45 11.90 16.32
N THR A 89 -21.92 10.69 15.98
CA THR A 89 -23.36 10.39 16.00
C THR A 89 -23.95 10.31 17.40
N TYR A 90 -23.10 10.23 18.44
CA TYR A 90 -23.55 10.23 19.83
C TYR A 90 -22.57 11.02 20.71
N THR A 91 -22.94 12.22 21.15
CA THR A 91 -22.04 13.08 21.97
C THR A 91 -22.18 12.87 23.48
N GLY A 92 -23.11 12.01 23.91
CA GLY A 92 -23.30 11.66 25.32
C GLY A 92 -22.25 10.68 25.86
N ASN A 93 -22.35 10.40 27.16
CA ASN A 93 -21.51 9.43 27.88
C ASN A 93 -22.35 8.46 28.71
N VAL A 94 -23.30 7.78 28.06
CA VAL A 94 -24.14 6.75 28.69
C VAL A 94 -23.65 5.37 28.25
N ALA A 95 -23.38 4.48 29.20
CA ALA A 95 -22.95 3.11 28.92
C ALA A 95 -24.01 2.33 28.12
N GLY A 96 -23.55 1.43 27.26
CA GLY A 96 -24.38 0.63 26.36
C GLY A 96 -24.74 1.30 25.04
N GLN A 97 -24.46 2.59 24.89
CA GLN A 97 -24.72 3.32 23.64
C GLN A 97 -23.62 3.06 22.59
N ILE A 98 -24.00 3.13 21.32
CA ILE A 98 -23.12 2.96 20.18
C ILE A 98 -23.07 4.29 19.42
N GLY A 99 -21.89 4.68 18.97
CA GLY A 99 -21.70 5.87 18.16
C GLY A 99 -20.66 5.64 17.06
N VAL A 100 -20.52 6.63 16.19
CA VAL A 100 -19.55 6.65 15.11
C VAL A 100 -18.87 8.02 15.12
N ALA A 101 -17.56 8.03 15.32
CA ALA A 101 -16.73 9.22 15.21
C ALA A 101 -16.06 9.27 13.83
N THR A 102 -16.13 10.41 13.15
CA THR A 102 -15.54 10.60 11.81
C THR A 102 -14.36 11.57 11.88
N PHE A 103 -13.23 11.20 11.29
CA PHE A 103 -12.05 12.04 11.17
C PHE A 103 -11.63 12.16 9.71
N GLY A 104 -11.10 13.31 9.33
CA GLY A 104 -10.26 13.39 8.14
C GLY A 104 -8.93 12.68 8.39
N VAL A 105 -8.32 12.17 7.35
CA VAL A 105 -7.00 11.56 7.37
C VAL A 105 -6.19 12.20 6.27
N LYS A 106 -5.01 12.67 6.63
CA LYS A 106 -3.97 13.17 5.73
C LYS A 106 -2.80 12.21 5.78
N MET A 107 -2.59 11.46 4.71
CA MET A 107 -1.49 10.53 4.56
C MET A 107 -0.40 11.17 3.70
N THR A 108 0.77 11.42 4.28
CA THR A 108 1.93 11.92 3.55
C THR A 108 2.69 10.75 2.96
N LEU A 109 2.68 10.64 1.64
CA LEU A 109 3.42 9.66 0.85
C LEU A 109 4.68 10.29 0.32
N LYS A 110 5.78 9.54 0.25
CA LYS A 110 7.00 9.92 -0.45
C LYS A 110 7.32 8.92 -1.55
N ARG A 111 7.64 9.39 -2.75
CA ARG A 111 8.12 8.52 -3.82
C ARG A 111 9.60 8.19 -3.58
N ILE A 112 9.93 6.91 -3.55
CA ILE A 112 11.29 6.41 -3.31
C ILE A 112 11.85 5.64 -4.50
N ALA A 113 11.01 5.21 -5.45
CA ALA A 113 11.44 4.62 -6.71
C ALA A 113 10.49 4.98 -7.86
N SER A 114 10.99 4.81 -9.09
CA SER A 114 10.15 4.86 -10.30
C SER A 114 9.17 3.68 -10.31
N PRO A 115 8.02 3.83 -11.01
CA PRO A 115 7.12 2.71 -11.21
C PRO A 115 7.80 1.53 -11.88
N SER A 116 7.66 0.34 -11.30
CA SER A 116 8.20 -0.89 -11.89
C SER A 116 7.31 -1.42 -13.01
N PHE A 117 6.04 -1.01 -13.01
CA PHE A 117 5.03 -1.38 -13.99
C PHE A 117 4.24 -0.15 -14.45
N PRO A 118 3.63 -0.18 -15.65
CA PRO A 118 2.78 0.91 -16.13
C PRO A 118 1.60 1.16 -15.19
N VAL A 119 1.38 2.40 -14.78
CA VAL A 119 0.21 2.80 -13.99
C VAL A 119 -0.90 3.21 -14.95
N ASN A 120 -2.00 2.44 -15.00
CA ASN A 120 -3.07 2.69 -15.97
C ASN A 120 -4.19 3.54 -15.38
N GLU A 121 -4.78 3.08 -14.27
CA GLU A 121 -5.89 3.75 -13.59
C GLU A 121 -5.41 4.65 -12.44
N GLY A 122 -4.18 4.46 -11.96
CA GLY A 122 -3.63 5.18 -10.81
C GLY A 122 -3.31 4.24 -9.64
N TYR A 123 -3.04 4.83 -8.49
CA TYR A 123 -2.75 4.08 -7.26
C TYR A 123 -3.97 3.99 -6.36
N LEU A 124 -4.15 2.82 -5.76
CA LEU A 124 -5.25 2.53 -4.84
C LEU A 124 -4.75 2.63 -3.40
N ILE A 125 -5.46 3.37 -2.57
CA ILE A 125 -5.28 3.32 -1.12
C ILE A 125 -6.24 2.28 -0.58
N GLY A 126 -5.74 1.40 0.28
CA GLY A 126 -6.60 0.47 1.00
C GLY A 126 -6.23 0.35 2.47
N LEU A 127 -7.13 -0.26 3.23
CA LEU A 127 -6.93 -0.54 4.64
C LEU A 127 -7.38 -1.94 5.01
N THR A 128 -6.93 -2.45 6.15
CA THR A 128 -7.50 -3.64 6.79
C THR A 128 -7.60 -3.43 8.29
N HIS A 129 -8.61 -4.01 8.91
CA HIS A 129 -8.72 -4.15 10.35
C HIS A 129 -8.24 -5.51 10.87
N ASN A 130 -7.81 -6.40 9.98
CA ASN A 130 -7.27 -7.71 10.35
C ASN A 130 -5.93 -7.53 11.07
N THR A 131 -5.80 -8.16 12.24
CA THR A 131 -4.60 -8.10 13.08
C THR A 131 -3.35 -8.71 12.42
N SER A 132 -3.53 -9.51 11.38
CA SER A 132 -2.44 -10.03 10.54
C SER A 132 -1.79 -8.96 9.66
N GLY A 133 -2.41 -7.78 9.52
CA GLY A 133 -1.85 -6.61 8.85
C GLY A 133 -1.36 -6.92 7.44
N LYS A 134 -0.06 -6.79 7.19
CA LYS A 134 0.52 -7.08 5.87
C LYS A 134 0.54 -8.56 5.48
N ARG A 135 0.36 -9.47 6.45
CA ARG A 135 0.32 -10.93 6.27
C ARG A 135 -1.08 -11.47 6.02
N ILE A 136 -2.06 -10.61 5.74
CA ILE A 136 -3.34 -11.05 5.18
C ILE A 136 -3.13 -11.60 3.77
N LEU A 137 -4.01 -12.53 3.37
CA LEU A 137 -3.96 -13.15 2.06
C LEU A 137 -4.60 -12.24 1.01
N HIS A 138 -4.14 -12.36 -0.23
CA HIS A 138 -4.89 -11.86 -1.37
C HIS A 138 -6.14 -12.72 -1.62
N THR A 139 -7.18 -12.56 -0.81
CA THR A 139 -8.49 -13.13 -1.12
C THR A 139 -9.15 -12.23 -2.15
N SER A 140 -9.20 -12.64 -3.42
CA SER A 140 -10.05 -11.95 -4.40
C SER A 140 -11.38 -12.69 -4.45
N VAL A 141 -12.48 -12.02 -4.10
CA VAL A 141 -13.81 -12.53 -4.41
C VAL A 141 -14.29 -11.75 -5.63
N GLY A 142 -14.45 -12.43 -6.77
CA GLY A 142 -15.21 -11.93 -7.92
C GLY A 142 -14.87 -10.53 -8.45
N GLY A 143 -13.59 -10.25 -8.75
CA GLY A 143 -13.23 -9.16 -9.67
C GLY A 143 -13.19 -7.74 -9.11
N GLY A 144 -12.84 -7.55 -7.84
CA GLY A 144 -12.53 -6.20 -7.33
C GLY A 144 -12.53 -6.06 -5.81
N THR A 145 -13.05 -7.05 -5.08
CA THR A 145 -13.04 -7.00 -3.61
C THR A 145 -11.76 -7.62 -3.08
N TYR A 146 -10.91 -6.81 -2.45
CA TYR A 146 -9.87 -7.29 -1.56
C TYR A 146 -10.60 -7.91 -0.35
N GLY A 147 -10.83 -9.21 -0.29
CA GLY A 147 -11.73 -9.81 0.71
C GLY A 147 -11.35 -9.52 2.17
N GLU A 148 -10.07 -9.30 2.45
CA GLU A 148 -9.55 -8.90 3.77
C GLU A 148 -9.15 -7.40 3.86
N ARG A 149 -9.48 -6.57 2.85
CA ARG A 149 -9.18 -5.13 2.83
C ARG A 149 -10.32 -4.30 2.24
N ASP A 150 -10.46 -3.08 2.73
CA ASP A 150 -11.32 -2.09 2.09
C ASP A 150 -10.49 -1.17 1.21
N GLN A 151 -11.03 -0.81 0.05
CA GLN A 151 -10.48 0.26 -0.78
C GLN A 151 -11.03 1.60 -0.31
N ILE A 152 -10.16 2.61 -0.27
CA ILE A 152 -10.52 3.98 0.08
C ILE A 152 -10.60 4.81 -1.21
N GLY A 153 -11.81 5.24 -1.55
CA GLY A 153 -12.04 6.16 -2.67
C GLY A 153 -11.69 5.56 -4.05
N SER A 154 -11.50 6.45 -5.03
CA SER A 154 -11.08 6.12 -6.39
C SER A 154 -9.55 6.07 -6.51
N PRO A 155 -9.00 5.45 -7.58
CA PRO A 155 -7.59 5.58 -7.93
C PRO A 155 -7.09 7.03 -7.91
N LEU A 156 -5.83 7.21 -7.49
CA LEU A 156 -5.16 8.49 -7.33
C LEU A 156 -3.95 8.62 -8.26
N ALA A 157 -3.77 9.81 -8.82
CA ALA A 157 -2.59 10.15 -9.60
C ALA A 157 -1.44 10.60 -8.68
N LEU A 158 -0.53 9.69 -8.32
CA LEU A 158 0.64 9.98 -7.47
C LEU A 158 1.86 10.35 -8.32
N ASN A 159 1.81 11.52 -8.98
CA ASN A 159 2.77 11.94 -10.02
C ASN A 159 3.98 12.72 -9.47
N MET A 160 4.33 12.54 -8.20
CA MET A 160 5.50 13.20 -7.61
C MET A 160 6.83 12.65 -8.16
N PRO A 161 7.89 13.49 -8.30
CA PRO A 161 9.25 13.01 -8.56
C PRO A 161 9.79 12.12 -7.43
N ILE A 162 10.81 11.31 -7.71
CA ILE A 162 11.52 10.55 -6.68
C ILE A 162 12.15 11.52 -5.67
N GLY A 163 11.96 11.25 -4.39
CA GLY A 163 12.43 12.09 -3.28
C GLY A 163 11.39 13.08 -2.76
N GLU A 164 10.34 13.36 -3.53
CA GLU A 164 9.28 14.31 -3.16
C GLU A 164 8.12 13.63 -2.43
N SER A 165 7.39 14.43 -1.64
CA SER A 165 6.24 14.00 -0.85
C SER A 165 4.93 14.66 -1.30
N MET A 166 3.80 13.98 -1.08
CA MET A 166 2.45 14.41 -1.43
C MET A 166 1.50 13.97 -0.32
N ASP A 167 0.60 14.85 0.05
CA ASP A 167 -0.50 14.53 0.95
C ASP A 167 -1.67 13.96 0.17
N VAL A 168 -2.19 12.84 0.68
CA VAL A 168 -3.44 12.22 0.23
C VAL A 168 -4.46 12.35 1.36
N ASP A 169 -5.58 13.00 1.06
CA ASP A 169 -6.62 13.25 2.04
C ASP A 169 -7.84 12.33 1.80
N PHE A 170 -8.36 11.72 2.86
CA PHE A 170 -9.60 10.93 2.85
C PHE A 170 -10.31 10.98 4.20
N GLU A 171 -11.46 10.34 4.35
CA GLU A 171 -12.18 10.26 5.62
C GLU A 171 -12.20 8.84 6.17
N MET A 172 -12.18 8.73 7.49
CA MET A 172 -12.31 7.48 8.21
C MET A 172 -13.38 7.57 9.27
N VAL A 173 -14.13 6.48 9.41
CA VAL A 173 -15.18 6.31 10.41
C VAL A 173 -14.75 5.29 11.46
N PHE A 174 -14.97 5.64 12.72
CA PHE A 174 -14.61 4.82 13.87
C PHE A 174 -15.88 4.50 14.67
N PRO A 175 -16.52 3.35 14.39
CA PRO A 175 -17.59 2.87 15.26
C PRO A 175 -17.04 2.53 16.65
N TYR A 176 -17.80 2.88 17.68
CA TYR A 176 -17.44 2.63 19.06
C TYR A 176 -18.65 2.30 19.93
N GLN A 177 -18.39 1.63 21.05
CA GLN A 177 -19.37 1.36 22.09
C GLN A 177 -18.94 2.02 23.41
N LEU A 178 -19.87 2.70 24.07
CA LEU A 178 -19.65 3.25 25.39
C LEU A 178 -19.81 2.16 26.45
N THR A 179 -18.75 1.94 27.22
CA THR A 179 -18.70 0.89 28.23
C THR A 179 -18.44 1.50 29.59
N SER A 180 -19.18 1.05 30.59
CA SER A 180 -18.89 1.42 31.98
C SER A 180 -17.68 0.63 32.47
N THR A 181 -16.66 1.34 32.90
CA THR A 181 -15.51 0.82 33.64
C THR A 181 -15.64 1.25 35.11
N GLY A 182 -14.80 0.69 35.99
CA GLY A 182 -14.71 1.16 37.38
C GLY A 182 -14.29 2.63 37.53
N SER A 183 -13.81 3.27 36.45
CA SER A 183 -13.35 4.65 36.40
C SER A 183 -14.28 5.62 35.64
N GLY A 184 -15.40 5.14 35.10
CA GLY A 184 -16.36 5.97 34.36
C GLY A 184 -16.87 5.30 33.08
N VAL A 185 -17.48 6.07 32.18
CA VAL A 185 -17.91 5.58 30.87
C VAL A 185 -16.85 5.93 29.83
N VAL A 186 -16.30 4.93 29.14
CA VAL A 186 -15.26 5.11 28.12
C VAL A 186 -15.70 4.56 26.76
N PRO A 187 -15.28 5.17 25.65
CA PRO A 187 -15.53 4.65 24.32
C PRO A 187 -14.54 3.52 24.01
N ILE A 188 -15.03 2.39 23.52
CA ILE A 188 -14.22 1.28 23.01
C ILE A 188 -14.44 1.20 21.51
N THR A 189 -13.38 1.37 20.72
CA THR A 189 -13.44 1.25 19.26
C THR A 189 -13.71 -0.20 18.86
N VAL A 190 -14.61 -0.40 17.89
CA VAL A 190 -14.94 -1.74 17.37
C VAL A 190 -13.77 -2.30 16.55
N PHE A 191 -13.09 -1.43 15.80
CA PHE A 191 -11.86 -1.75 15.06
C PHE A 191 -10.74 -0.85 15.54
N SER A 192 -9.87 -1.39 16.41
CA SER A 192 -8.75 -0.63 16.94
C SER A 192 -7.48 -0.79 16.11
N SER A 193 -7.24 -1.95 15.49
CA SER A 193 -6.06 -2.13 14.62
C SER A 193 -6.40 -1.76 13.18
N THR A 194 -5.56 -0.95 12.54
CA THR A 194 -5.68 -0.62 11.13
C THR A 194 -4.29 -0.69 10.47
N SER A 195 -4.18 -1.37 9.33
CA SER A 195 -3.01 -1.23 8.46
C SER A 195 -3.42 -0.58 7.14
N PHE A 196 -2.57 0.28 6.60
CA PHE A 196 -2.80 0.98 5.34
C PHE A 196 -1.85 0.47 4.26
N PHE A 197 -2.30 0.57 3.02
CA PHE A 197 -1.58 0.08 1.85
C PHE A 197 -1.74 1.06 0.70
N VAL A 198 -0.68 1.16 -0.11
CA VAL A 198 -0.70 1.78 -1.43
C VAL A 198 -0.43 0.68 -2.44
N ASP A 199 -1.35 0.48 -3.37
CA ASP A 199 -1.21 -0.49 -4.45
C ASP A 199 -1.15 0.22 -5.80
N ASN A 200 -0.34 -0.31 -6.69
CA ASN A 200 -0.47 -0.07 -8.11
C ASN A 200 -1.56 -1.01 -8.67
N ASP A 201 -2.49 -0.43 -9.44
CA ASP A 201 -3.66 -1.12 -10.00
C ASP A 201 -3.28 -2.36 -10.81
N VAL A 202 -2.13 -2.35 -11.50
CA VAL A 202 -1.65 -3.51 -12.28
C VAL A 202 -0.72 -4.42 -11.50
N THR A 203 0.17 -3.88 -10.64
CA THR A 203 1.20 -4.68 -9.94
C THR A 203 0.55 -5.78 -9.12
N THR A 204 -0.57 -5.48 -8.47
CA THR A 204 -1.28 -6.46 -7.65
C THR A 204 -1.57 -7.74 -8.43
N LEU A 205 -1.79 -7.69 -9.74
CA LEU A 205 -2.16 -8.83 -10.59
C LEU A 205 -0.96 -9.59 -11.18
N GLN A 206 0.26 -9.04 -11.14
CA GLN A 206 1.41 -9.64 -11.84
C GLN A 206 2.18 -10.68 -11.03
N PHE A 207 2.08 -10.65 -9.69
CA PHE A 207 2.78 -11.60 -8.84
C PHE A 207 2.07 -12.97 -8.77
N PRO A 208 2.81 -14.10 -8.73
CA PRO A 208 2.22 -15.43 -8.58
C PRO A 208 1.66 -15.64 -7.16
N ARG A 209 0.40 -15.23 -6.95
CA ARG A 209 -0.28 -15.21 -5.64
C ARG A 209 -0.49 -16.59 -4.99
N THR A 210 -0.20 -17.67 -5.71
CA THR A 210 -0.24 -19.05 -5.19
C THR A 210 1.06 -19.46 -4.51
N THR A 211 2.12 -18.64 -4.62
CA THR A 211 3.46 -18.97 -4.15
C THR A 211 3.86 -18.05 -3.00
N VAL A 212 4.35 -18.62 -1.90
CA VAL A 212 4.93 -17.84 -0.80
C VAL A 212 6.21 -17.13 -1.29
N PRO A 213 6.45 -15.86 -0.91
CA PRO A 213 5.66 -15.02 -0.01
C PRO A 213 4.61 -14.13 -0.69
N TYR A 214 4.38 -14.29 -2.00
CA TYR A 214 3.51 -13.43 -2.81
C TYR A 214 2.01 -13.70 -2.65
N ASN A 215 1.64 -14.68 -1.85
CA ASN A 215 0.25 -14.88 -1.41
C ASN A 215 -0.22 -13.80 -0.41
N TYR A 216 0.71 -13.06 0.19
CA TYR A 216 0.42 -12.02 1.16
C TYR A 216 0.44 -10.62 0.56
N VAL A 217 -0.50 -9.79 0.99
CA VAL A 217 -0.65 -8.40 0.52
C VAL A 217 0.64 -7.58 0.65
N GLY A 218 1.29 -7.62 1.81
CA GLY A 218 2.50 -6.84 2.05
C GLY A 218 3.69 -7.18 1.15
N SER A 219 3.65 -8.34 0.47
CA SER A 219 4.73 -8.74 -0.44
C SER A 219 4.64 -8.07 -1.80
N VAL A 220 3.52 -7.45 -2.14
CA VAL A 220 3.29 -6.86 -3.47
C VAL A 220 2.89 -5.38 -3.44
N THR A 221 2.41 -4.85 -2.32
CA THR A 221 1.98 -3.45 -2.18
C THR A 221 3.13 -2.46 -2.37
N GLU A 222 2.90 -1.32 -3.00
CA GLU A 222 3.94 -0.31 -3.24
C GLU A 222 4.37 0.46 -1.98
N ALA A 223 3.50 0.49 -0.97
CA ALA A 223 3.83 0.89 0.40
C ALA A 223 2.84 0.27 1.38
N PHE A 224 3.26 0.13 2.64
CA PHE A 224 2.35 -0.22 3.73
C PHE A 224 2.71 0.49 5.03
N TYR A 225 1.70 0.75 5.85
CA TYR A 225 1.82 1.19 7.24
C TYR A 225 1.20 0.10 8.09
N GLU A 226 2.01 -0.54 8.93
CA GLU A 226 1.56 -1.72 9.69
C GLU A 226 1.03 -1.33 11.08
N LYS A 227 -0.14 -1.89 11.42
CA LYS A 227 -0.73 -1.95 12.77
C LYS A 227 -0.76 -0.62 13.54
N LEU A 228 -1.42 0.38 12.97
CA LEU A 228 -1.85 1.54 13.75
C LEU A 228 -2.99 1.14 14.69
N ILE A 229 -2.76 1.21 16.01
CA ILE A 229 -3.80 0.99 17.01
C ILE A 229 -4.48 2.33 17.31
N ILE A 230 -5.72 2.48 16.88
CA ILE A 230 -6.54 3.67 17.08
C ILE A 230 -7.56 3.38 18.18
N THR A 231 -7.48 4.16 19.24
CA THR A 231 -8.46 4.18 20.32
C THR A 231 -9.18 5.52 20.34
N LEU A 232 -10.40 5.54 20.86
CA LEU A 232 -11.11 6.77 21.14
C LEU A 232 -11.00 7.09 22.64
N LYS A 233 -11.07 8.37 22.96
CA LYS A 233 -11.28 8.88 24.33
C LYS A 233 -12.38 9.93 24.33
N ASN A 234 -12.95 10.19 25.49
CA ASN A 234 -13.88 11.31 25.67
C ASN A 234 -13.16 12.65 25.52
#